data_AF-M6FC77-F1
#
_entry.id   AF-M6FC77-F1
#
_cell.length_a   1.000
_cell.length_b   1.000
_cell.length_c   1.000
_cell.angle_alpha   90.00
_cell.angle_beta   90.00
_cell.angle_gamma   90.00
#
_symmetry.space_group_name_H-M   'P 1'
#
loop_
_entity.id
_entity.type
_entity.pdbx_description
1 polymer ?
#
loop_
_entity_poly.entity_id
_entity_poly.type
_entity_poly.pdbx_seq_one_letter_code
_entity_poly.pdbx_strand_id
1 'polypeptide(L)'
;MLVKALRSGVKLSHVPISLYPDVEGRVPHLRTWRDGMRHLLQILIHSQQLFYYTGLMLFWIGWAFTILGYFTGIVAIGPFHIFGIHSLTVFLLVATFGQTIWAIGLFLAARKTPELSFYSRLNLLSEDLLFWYSARMILFVVLLFAFILFRWWKNSFQVLDLEKEILMISFLSVQILNLIGQTITAHLLKRT
;
A
#
# COMPACT_ATOMS: atom_id res chain seq x y z
N MET A 1 25.20 -5.46 10.83
CA MET A 1 26.42 -5.28 10.02
C MET A 1 26.26 -5.82 8.60
N LEU A 2 25.71 -7.03 8.40
CA LEU A 2 25.56 -7.66 7.08
C LEU A 2 24.88 -6.77 6.02
N VAL A 3 23.71 -6.20 6.32
CA VAL A 3 22.98 -5.31 5.40
C VAL A 3 23.82 -4.09 4.97
N LYS A 4 24.59 -3.52 5.90
CA LYS A 4 25.48 -2.38 5.60
C LYS A 4 26.67 -2.79 4.72
N ALA A 5 27.26 -3.97 4.97
CA ALA A 5 28.34 -4.52 4.16
C ALA A 5 27.89 -4.81 2.72
N LEU A 6 26.69 -5.41 2.56
CA LEU A 6 26.07 -5.62 1.26
C LEU A 6 25.84 -4.30 0.51
N ARG A 7 25.27 -3.30 1.19
CA ARG A 7 25.03 -1.97 0.59
C ARG A 7 26.29 -1.19 0.23
N SER A 8 27.41 -1.49 0.88
CA SER A 8 28.72 -0.87 0.57
C SER A 8 29.52 -1.63 -0.49
N GLY A 9 28.96 -2.70 -1.07
CA GLY A 9 29.60 -3.47 -2.13
C GLY A 9 30.88 -4.19 -1.68
N VAL A 10 31.02 -4.45 -0.37
CA VAL A 10 32.20 -5.13 0.18
C VAL A 10 32.21 -6.59 -0.28
N LYS A 11 33.39 -7.12 -0.59
CA LYS A 11 33.57 -8.56 -0.90
C LYS A 11 33.17 -9.39 0.33
N LEU A 12 32.20 -10.28 0.15
CA LEU A 12 31.72 -11.20 1.19
C LEU A 12 32.17 -12.62 0.84
N SER A 13 32.76 -13.31 1.81
CA SER A 13 33.03 -14.74 1.75
C SER A 13 32.28 -15.43 2.88
N HIS A 14 31.54 -16.49 2.56
CA HIS A 14 30.91 -17.33 3.58
C HIS A 14 31.88 -18.45 3.96
N VAL A 15 32.15 -18.60 5.26
CA VAL A 15 32.88 -19.75 5.80
C VAL A 15 31.84 -20.66 6.47
N PRO A 16 31.67 -21.91 6.01
CA PRO A 16 30.75 -22.83 6.65
C PRO A 16 31.23 -23.09 8.08
N ILE A 17 30.36 -22.82 9.05
CA ILE A 17 30.63 -23.05 10.47
C ILE A 17 29.43 -23.77 11.09
N SER A 18 29.71 -24.83 11.84
CA SER A 18 28.73 -25.47 12.71
C SER A 18 28.72 -24.73 14.04
N LEU A 19 27.54 -24.32 14.52
CA LEU A 19 27.39 -23.73 15.84
C LEU A 19 27.41 -24.85 16.88
N TYR A 20 28.52 -24.97 17.61
CA TYR A 20 28.63 -25.89 18.74
C TYR A 20 28.27 -25.18 20.05
N PRO A 21 27.69 -25.89 21.03
CA PRO A 21 27.51 -25.34 22.38
C PRO A 21 28.87 -24.94 22.97
N ASP A 22 28.94 -23.72 23.51
CA ASP A 22 30.14 -23.17 24.17
C ASP A 22 30.45 -23.91 25.49
N VAL A 23 29.41 -24.33 26.22
CA VAL A 23 29.53 -25.10 27.47
C VAL A 23 28.55 -26.27 27.42
N GLU A 24 28.99 -27.44 27.88
CA GLU A 24 28.16 -28.63 28.01
C GLU A 24 26.96 -28.34 28.96
N GLY A 25 25.75 -28.72 28.53
CA GLY A 25 24.52 -28.46 29.29
C GLY A 25 23.90 -27.06 29.11
N ARG A 26 24.50 -26.16 28.32
CA ARG A 26 23.91 -24.83 28.06
C ARG A 26 22.74 -24.93 27.08
N VAL A 27 21.56 -24.48 27.53
CA VAL A 27 20.36 -24.41 26.67
C VAL A 27 20.53 -23.32 25.60
N PRO A 28 20.17 -23.57 24.33
CA PRO A 28 20.16 -22.55 23.28
C PRO A 28 19.32 -21.33 23.70
N HIS A 29 19.94 -20.15 23.72
CA HIS A 29 19.27 -18.90 24.13
C HIS A 29 18.56 -18.20 22.96
N LEU A 30 18.83 -18.62 21.73
CA LEU A 30 18.17 -18.07 20.53
C LEU A 30 16.71 -18.51 20.49
N ARG A 31 15.83 -17.53 20.34
CA ARG A 31 14.39 -17.76 20.19
C ARG A 31 14.06 -17.71 18.71
N THR A 32 14.04 -18.87 18.05
CA THR A 32 13.96 -19.03 16.58
C THR A 32 13.02 -18.03 15.91
N TRP A 33 11.77 -17.94 16.35
CA TRP A 33 10.77 -17.04 15.75
C TRP A 33 10.99 -15.56 16.09
N ARG A 34 11.25 -15.24 17.37
CA ARG A 34 11.42 -13.86 17.82
C ARG A 34 12.66 -13.23 17.19
N ASP A 35 13.78 -13.93 17.21
CA ASP A 35 15.04 -13.42 16.69
C ASP A 35 15.06 -13.45 15.15
N GLY A 36 14.45 -14.46 14.53
CA GLY A 36 14.21 -14.49 13.09
C GLY A 36 13.38 -13.30 12.60
N MET A 37 12.29 -12.97 13.30
CA MET A 37 11.46 -11.81 12.95
C MET A 37 12.22 -10.49 13.14
N ARG A 38 13.01 -10.33 14.21
CA ARG A 38 13.85 -9.14 14.41
C ARG A 38 14.84 -8.96 13.26
N HIS A 39 15.45 -10.05 12.80
CA HIS A 39 16.36 -10.02 11.67
C HIS A 39 15.63 -9.68 10.36
N LEU A 40 14.47 -10.28 10.09
CA LEU A 40 13.66 -9.95 8.92
C LEU A 40 13.25 -8.48 8.90
N LEU A 41 12.79 -7.92 10.02
CA LEU A 41 12.45 -6.50 10.13
C LEU A 41 13.67 -5.61 9.85
N GLN A 42 14.87 -6.03 10.27
CA GLN A 42 16.10 -5.31 9.98
C GLN A 42 16.49 -5.33 8.48
N ILE A 43 16.11 -6.38 7.75
CA ILE A 43 16.23 -6.42 6.28
C ILE A 43 15.19 -5.46 5.68
N LEU A 44 13.91 -5.63 6.03
CA LEU A 44 12.80 -4.87 5.44
C LEU A 44 12.95 -3.35 5.62
N ILE A 45 13.44 -2.87 6.76
CA ILE A 45 13.67 -1.43 7.00
C ILE A 45 14.73 -0.80 6.05
N HIS A 46 15.48 -1.61 5.30
CA HIS A 46 16.44 -1.16 4.28
C HIS A 46 15.97 -1.43 2.84
N SER A 47 14.80 -2.03 2.65
CA SER A 47 14.29 -2.48 1.35
C SER A 47 13.21 -1.56 0.79
N GLN A 48 13.49 -0.25 0.65
CA GLN A 48 12.51 0.73 0.14
C GLN A 48 11.97 0.33 -1.25
N GLN A 49 12.85 -0.15 -2.14
CA GLN A 49 12.48 -0.56 -3.50
C GLN A 49 11.51 -1.75 -3.54
N LEU A 50 11.65 -2.71 -2.61
CA LEU A 50 10.75 -3.85 -2.53
C LEU A 50 9.31 -3.39 -2.29
N PHE A 51 9.11 -2.51 -1.31
CA PHE A 51 7.79 -1.97 -1.01
C PHE A 51 7.25 -1.11 -2.14
N TYR A 52 8.11 -0.34 -2.80
CA TYR A 52 7.71 0.49 -3.94
C TYR A 52 7.17 -0.33 -5.11
N TYR A 53 7.97 -1.27 -5.62
CA TYR A 53 7.61 -2.02 -6.83
C TYR A 53 6.50 -3.03 -6.56
N THR A 54 6.57 -3.78 -5.46
CA THR A 54 5.52 -4.76 -5.11
C THR A 54 4.20 -4.06 -4.81
N GLY A 55 4.25 -2.94 -4.07
CA GLY A 55 3.06 -2.16 -3.75
C GLY A 55 2.41 -1.55 -5.00
N LEU A 56 3.20 -0.93 -5.88
CA LEU A 56 2.70 -0.38 -7.15
C LEU A 56 2.16 -1.46 -8.08
N MET A 57 2.83 -2.61 -8.17
CA MET A 57 2.36 -3.73 -9.00
C MET A 57 0.94 -4.15 -8.56
N LEU A 58 0.74 -4.41 -7.27
CA LEU A 58 -0.57 -4.81 -6.75
C LEU A 58 -1.61 -3.70 -6.90
N PHE A 59 -1.21 -2.45 -6.64
CA PHE A 59 -2.07 -1.28 -6.82
C PHE A 59 -2.59 -1.18 -8.25
N TRP A 60 -1.69 -1.24 -9.25
CA TRP A 60 -2.05 -1.14 -10.66
C TRP A 60 -2.84 -2.34 -11.16
N ILE A 61 -2.57 -3.55 -10.66
CA ILE A 61 -3.38 -4.74 -10.95
C ILE A 61 -4.83 -4.51 -10.47
N GLY A 62 -5.01 -4.08 -9.22
CA GLY A 62 -6.35 -3.80 -8.70
C GLY A 62 -7.07 -2.70 -9.48
N TRP A 63 -6.37 -1.62 -9.85
CA TRP A 63 -6.91 -0.56 -10.71
C TRP A 63 -7.29 -1.05 -12.10
N ALA A 64 -6.40 -1.79 -12.77
CA ALA A 64 -6.64 -2.27 -14.12
C ALA A 64 -7.87 -3.17 -14.18
N PHE A 65 -8.00 -4.12 -13.24
CA PHE A 65 -9.16 -5.02 -13.21
C PHE A 65 -10.46 -4.34 -12.75
N THR A 66 -10.40 -3.37 -11.84
CA THR A 66 -11.58 -2.56 -11.47
C THR A 66 -12.07 -1.73 -12.66
N ILE A 67 -11.17 -1.00 -13.34
CA ILE A 67 -11.52 -0.20 -14.52
C ILE A 67 -12.07 -1.10 -15.63
N LEU A 68 -11.38 -2.20 -15.93
CA LEU A 68 -11.80 -3.14 -16.95
C LEU A 68 -13.21 -3.67 -16.62
N GLY A 69 -13.41 -4.18 -15.41
CA GLY A 69 -14.70 -4.72 -14.99
C GLY A 69 -15.83 -3.70 -14.95
N TYR A 70 -15.52 -2.43 -14.63
CA TYR A 70 -16.50 -1.35 -14.67
C TYR A 70 -17.02 -1.11 -16.10
N PHE A 71 -16.13 -1.09 -17.10
CA PHE A 71 -16.49 -0.83 -18.49
C PHE A 71 -17.02 -2.05 -19.24
N THR A 72 -16.48 -3.25 -18.98
CA THR A 72 -16.90 -4.48 -19.67
C THR A 72 -18.19 -5.06 -19.10
N GLY A 73 -18.46 -4.80 -17.81
CA GLY A 73 -19.49 -5.53 -17.09
C GLY A 73 -19.10 -7.00 -16.84
N ILE A 74 -20.09 -7.81 -16.45
CA ILE A 74 -19.88 -9.20 -16.04
C ILE A 74 -19.46 -10.03 -17.24
N VAL A 75 -18.33 -10.72 -17.14
CA VAL A 75 -17.81 -11.62 -18.17
C VAL A 75 -17.88 -13.05 -17.66
N ALA A 76 -18.52 -13.93 -18.42
CA ALA A 76 -18.57 -15.36 -18.13
C ALA A 76 -17.36 -16.08 -18.76
N ILE A 77 -16.57 -16.74 -17.94
CA ILE A 77 -15.46 -17.60 -18.36
C ILE A 77 -15.72 -19.00 -17.80
N GLY A 78 -16.30 -19.87 -18.64
CA GLY A 78 -16.77 -21.18 -18.20
C GLY A 78 -17.82 -21.06 -17.09
N PRO A 79 -17.67 -21.71 -15.92
CA PRO A 79 -18.60 -21.58 -14.79
C PRO A 79 -18.42 -20.28 -13.99
N PHE A 80 -17.37 -19.49 -14.25
CA PHE A 80 -17.04 -18.31 -13.45
C PHE A 80 -17.62 -17.04 -14.05
N HIS A 81 -18.28 -16.24 -13.22
CA HIS A 81 -18.74 -14.89 -13.57
C HIS A 81 -17.82 -13.88 -12.91
N ILE A 82 -16.97 -13.24 -13.71
CA ILE A 82 -15.96 -12.28 -13.27
C ILE A 82 -16.49 -10.86 -13.52
N PHE A 83 -15.96 -9.88 -12.79
CA PHE A 83 -16.38 -8.46 -12.85
C PHE A 83 -17.79 -8.17 -12.31
N GLY A 84 -18.38 -9.12 -11.59
CA GLY A 84 -19.49 -8.84 -10.69
C GLY A 84 -19.05 -8.12 -9.41
N ILE A 85 -20.01 -7.81 -8.54
CA ILE A 85 -19.77 -7.09 -7.28
C ILE A 85 -18.69 -7.74 -6.40
N HIS A 86 -18.68 -9.07 -6.32
CA HIS A 86 -17.69 -9.83 -5.56
C HIS A 86 -16.27 -9.61 -6.10
N SER A 87 -16.06 -9.76 -7.41
CA SER A 87 -14.76 -9.58 -8.03
C SER A 87 -14.27 -8.13 -7.91
N LEU A 88 -15.14 -7.15 -8.16
CA LEU A 88 -14.80 -5.73 -8.02
C LEU A 88 -14.42 -5.37 -6.57
N THR A 89 -15.10 -5.95 -5.59
CA THR A 89 -14.77 -5.77 -4.16
C THR A 89 -13.39 -6.39 -3.83
N VAL A 90 -13.07 -7.55 -4.40
CA VAL A 90 -11.73 -8.15 -4.27
C VAL A 90 -10.66 -7.27 -4.92
N PHE A 91 -10.92 -6.68 -6.09
CA PHE A 91 -9.98 -5.78 -6.74
C PHE A 91 -9.76 -4.48 -5.96
N LEU A 92 -10.80 -3.95 -5.29
CA LEU A 92 -10.66 -2.89 -4.29
C LEU A 92 -9.69 -3.27 -3.17
N LEU A 93 -9.83 -4.47 -2.61
CA LEU A 93 -8.95 -4.96 -1.56
C LEU A 93 -7.52 -5.09 -2.06
N VAL A 94 -7.31 -5.65 -3.25
CA VAL A 94 -5.97 -5.79 -3.87
C VAL A 94 -5.33 -4.42 -4.11
N ALA A 95 -6.06 -3.45 -4.66
CA ALA A 95 -5.55 -2.10 -4.87
C ALA A 95 -5.15 -1.43 -3.55
N THR A 96 -6.03 -1.52 -2.56
CA THR A 96 -5.81 -0.95 -1.22
C THR A 96 -4.61 -1.61 -0.52
N PHE A 97 -4.48 -2.93 -0.63
CA PHE A 97 -3.36 -3.68 -0.07
C PHE A 97 -2.03 -3.32 -0.77
N GLY A 98 -2.05 -3.17 -2.09
CA GLY A 98 -0.90 -2.64 -2.84
C GLY A 98 -0.50 -1.25 -2.36
N GLN A 99 -1.48 -0.37 -2.13
CA GLN A 99 -1.25 0.97 -1.61
C GLN A 99 -0.67 0.96 -0.19
N THR A 100 -1.14 0.09 0.71
CA THR A 100 -0.58 -0.01 2.07
C THR A 100 0.85 -0.56 2.06
N ILE A 101 1.15 -1.56 1.24
CA ILE A 101 2.53 -2.05 1.03
C ILE A 101 3.42 -0.92 0.51
N TRP A 102 2.94 -0.18 -0.50
CA TRP A 102 3.66 0.95 -1.07
C TRP A 102 3.91 2.06 -0.03
N ALA A 103 2.95 2.32 0.85
CA ALA A 103 3.05 3.31 1.92
C ALA A 103 4.12 2.97 2.96
N ILE A 104 4.35 1.69 3.25
CA ILE A 104 5.45 1.26 4.12
C ILE A 104 6.78 1.81 3.57
N GLY A 105 7.01 1.68 2.25
CA GLY A 105 8.19 2.24 1.60
C GLY A 105 8.27 3.77 1.71
N LEU A 106 7.13 4.46 1.57
CA LEU A 106 7.05 5.93 1.76
C LEU A 106 7.46 6.34 3.18
N PHE A 107 6.99 5.63 4.20
CA PHE A 107 7.31 5.90 5.61
C PHE A 107 8.79 5.62 5.92
N LEU A 108 9.34 4.54 5.36
CA LEU A 108 10.78 4.26 5.45
C LEU A 108 11.62 5.36 4.81
N ALA A 109 11.18 5.87 3.65
CA ALA A 109 11.81 6.96 2.93
C ALA A 109 11.60 8.34 3.59
N ALA A 110 10.67 8.46 4.55
CA ALA A 110 10.51 9.66 5.36
C ALA A 110 11.53 9.70 6.51
N ARG A 111 11.88 8.53 7.07
CA ARG A 111 12.84 8.38 8.17
C ARG A 111 14.31 8.26 7.73
N LYS A 112 14.54 7.76 6.52
CA LYS A 112 15.87 7.56 5.93
C LYS A 112 15.98 8.31 4.61
N THR A 113 17.18 8.41 4.07
CA THR A 113 17.38 8.96 2.72
C THR A 113 16.53 8.20 1.70
N PRO A 114 15.66 8.89 0.93
CA PRO A 114 14.85 8.25 -0.10
C PRO A 114 15.73 7.76 -1.25
N GLU A 115 15.59 6.50 -1.62
CA GLU A 115 16.30 5.90 -2.76
C GLU A 115 15.58 6.14 -4.09
N LEU A 116 14.29 6.50 -4.03
CA LEU A 116 13.40 6.64 -5.18
C LEU A 116 12.88 8.08 -5.30
N SER A 117 12.92 8.64 -6.50
CA SER A 117 12.54 10.03 -6.79
C SER A 117 11.06 10.33 -6.53
N PHE A 118 10.18 9.32 -6.61
CA PHE A 118 8.77 9.51 -6.33
C PHE A 118 8.51 9.68 -4.82
N TYR A 119 9.15 8.86 -3.98
CA TYR A 119 9.08 9.03 -2.53
C TYR A 119 9.70 10.35 -2.08
N SER A 120 10.83 10.76 -2.65
CA SER A 120 11.44 12.04 -2.31
C SER A 120 10.51 13.21 -2.64
N ARG A 121 9.89 13.23 -3.83
CA ARG A 121 8.94 14.27 -4.23
C ARG A 121 7.76 14.39 -3.27
N LEU A 122 7.12 13.27 -2.92
CA LEU A 122 5.99 13.28 -1.99
C LEU A 122 6.40 13.72 -0.59
N ASN A 123 7.54 13.23 -0.10
CA ASN A 123 8.04 13.56 1.22
C ASN A 123 8.55 15.01 1.33
N LEU A 124 8.91 15.65 0.21
CA LEU A 124 9.43 17.03 0.15
C LEU A 124 8.35 18.03 -0.31
N LEU A 125 7.08 17.62 -0.38
CA LEU A 125 5.99 18.55 -0.62
C LEU A 125 5.99 19.64 0.44
N SER A 126 5.81 20.88 0.02
CA SER A 126 5.62 21.98 0.96
C SER A 126 4.29 21.83 1.68
N GLU A 127 4.22 22.32 2.92
CA GLU A 127 3.10 22.07 3.82
C GLU A 127 1.81 22.75 3.34
N ASP A 128 1.94 23.92 2.72
CA ASP A 128 0.86 24.64 2.05
C ASP A 128 0.30 23.83 0.87
N LEU A 129 1.16 23.27 0.01
CA LEU A 129 0.73 22.43 -1.10
C LEU A 129 0.06 21.16 -0.58
N LEU A 130 0.66 20.49 0.41
CA LEU A 130 0.11 19.28 1.01
C LEU A 130 -1.30 19.54 1.55
N PHE A 131 -1.49 20.64 2.28
CA PHE A 131 -2.79 21.03 2.83
C PHE A 131 -3.82 21.28 1.71
N TRP A 132 -3.49 22.12 0.73
CA TRP A 132 -4.43 22.49 -0.33
C TRP A 132 -4.76 21.32 -1.27
N TYR A 133 -3.79 20.47 -1.61
CA TYR A 133 -4.06 19.27 -2.39
C TYR A 133 -4.95 18.29 -1.63
N SER A 134 -4.67 18.08 -0.34
CA SER A 134 -5.50 17.21 0.50
C SER A 134 -6.94 17.73 0.62
N ALA A 135 -7.11 19.03 0.87
CA ALA A 135 -8.42 19.65 0.98
C ALA A 135 -9.23 19.54 -0.33
N ARG A 136 -8.61 19.80 -1.49
CA ARG A 136 -9.27 19.66 -2.80
C ARG A 136 -9.67 18.22 -3.10
N MET A 137 -8.82 17.25 -2.77
CA MET A 137 -9.09 15.84 -3.01
C MET A 137 -10.16 15.29 -2.06
N ILE A 138 -10.21 15.74 -0.81
CA ILE A 138 -11.31 15.44 0.12
C ILE A 138 -12.62 16.04 -0.39
N LEU A 139 -12.60 17.32 -0.82
CA LEU A 139 -13.78 17.95 -1.41
C LEU A 139 -14.27 17.18 -2.64
N PHE A 140 -13.37 16.73 -3.50
CA PHE A 140 -13.71 15.89 -4.64
C PHE A 140 -14.42 14.59 -4.22
N VAL A 141 -13.91 13.89 -3.21
CA VAL A 141 -14.56 12.68 -2.65
C VAL A 141 -15.96 13.00 -2.11
N VAL A 142 -16.10 14.10 -1.35
CA VAL A 142 -17.41 14.54 -0.82
C VAL A 142 -18.39 14.81 -1.96
N LEU A 143 -17.96 15.46 -3.03
CA LEU A 143 -18.79 15.75 -4.20
C LEU A 143 -19.23 14.47 -4.94
N LEU A 144 -18.37 13.45 -5.04
CA LEU A 144 -18.75 12.16 -5.64
C LEU A 144 -19.88 11.47 -4.85
N PHE A 145 -19.80 11.45 -3.52
CA PHE A 145 -20.87 10.89 -2.69
C PHE A 145 -22.12 11.77 -2.68
N ALA A 146 -21.97 13.09 -2.67
CA ALA A 146 -23.09 14.02 -2.80
C ALA A 146 -23.83 13.81 -4.13
N PHE A 147 -23.13 13.48 -5.21
CA PHE A 147 -23.73 13.14 -6.50
C PHE A 147 -24.60 11.87 -6.41
N ILE A 148 -24.12 10.79 -5.76
CA ILE A 148 -24.93 9.57 -5.54
C ILE A 148 -26.17 9.91 -4.71
N LEU A 149 -26.00 10.66 -3.60
CA LEU A 149 -27.10 11.07 -2.74
C LEU A 149 -28.12 11.93 -3.48
N PHE A 150 -27.66 12.84 -4.32
CA PHE A 150 -28.52 13.66 -5.16
C PHE A 150 -29.32 12.81 -6.15
N ARG A 151 -28.69 11.81 -6.79
CA ARG A 151 -29.40 10.85 -7.65
C ARG A 151 -30.44 10.06 -6.88
N TRP A 152 -30.13 9.60 -5.68
CA TRP A 152 -31.05 8.85 -4.83
C TRP A 152 -32.24 9.72 -4.40
N TRP A 153 -31.98 10.96 -3.98
CA TRP A 153 -33.01 11.96 -3.65
C TRP A 153 -33.93 12.26 -4.84
N LYS A 154 -33.38 12.47 -6.04
CA LYS A 154 -34.16 12.75 -7.26
C LYS A 154 -35.12 11.61 -7.62
N ASN A 155 -34.81 10.38 -7.23
CA ASN A 155 -35.65 9.21 -7.46
C ASN A 155 -36.46 8.82 -6.20
N SER A 156 -36.79 9.78 -5.35
CA SER A 156 -37.63 9.59 -4.15
C SER A 156 -37.13 8.49 -3.22
N PHE A 157 -35.80 8.33 -3.13
CA PHE A 157 -35.15 7.33 -2.30
C PHE A 157 -35.50 5.86 -2.63
N GLN A 158 -35.96 5.58 -3.85
CA GLN A 158 -36.24 4.22 -4.29
C GLN A 158 -34.98 3.36 -4.40
N VAL A 159 -35.17 2.04 -4.48
CA VAL A 159 -34.09 1.08 -4.76
C VAL A 159 -33.63 1.29 -6.20
N LEU A 160 -32.40 1.78 -6.36
CA LEU A 160 -31.77 2.02 -7.65
C LEU A 160 -30.65 1.00 -7.89
N ASP A 161 -30.53 0.54 -9.13
CA ASP A 161 -29.40 -0.27 -9.57
C ASP A 161 -28.14 0.60 -9.80
N LEU A 162 -27.57 1.12 -8.70
CA LEU A 162 -26.36 1.95 -8.70
C LEU A 162 -25.15 1.20 -8.12
N GLU A 163 -25.24 -0.12 -7.98
CA GLU A 163 -24.22 -0.91 -7.27
C GLU A 163 -22.81 -0.69 -7.84
N LYS A 164 -22.66 -0.75 -9.17
CA LYS A 164 -21.37 -0.52 -9.84
C LYS A 164 -20.86 0.90 -9.66
N GLU A 165 -21.74 1.89 -9.69
CA GLU A 165 -21.36 3.30 -9.52
C GLU A 165 -20.90 3.57 -8.09
N ILE A 166 -21.63 3.04 -7.11
CA ILE A 166 -21.29 3.13 -5.69
C ILE A 166 -19.95 2.45 -5.43
N LEU A 167 -19.71 1.26 -6.00
CA LEU A 167 -18.43 0.57 -5.87
C LEU A 167 -17.28 1.37 -6.50
N MET A 168 -17.49 1.95 -7.68
CA MET A 168 -16.45 2.73 -8.36
C MET A 168 -16.11 4.01 -7.58
N ILE A 169 -17.13 4.73 -7.11
CA ILE A 169 -16.94 5.92 -6.29
C ILE A 169 -16.27 5.56 -4.96
N SER A 170 -16.70 4.47 -4.32
CA SER A 170 -16.06 3.95 -3.10
C SER A 170 -14.61 3.56 -3.34
N PHE A 171 -14.32 2.90 -4.46
CA PHE A 171 -12.97 2.52 -4.85
C PHE A 171 -12.08 3.74 -4.98
N LEU A 172 -12.47 4.73 -5.80
CA LEU A 172 -11.73 5.97 -5.99
C LEU A 172 -11.51 6.71 -4.67
N SER A 173 -12.55 6.81 -3.86
CA SER A 173 -12.52 7.51 -2.59
C SER A 173 -11.55 6.88 -1.60
N VAL A 174 -11.56 5.55 -1.47
CA VAL A 174 -10.62 4.82 -0.61
C VAL A 174 -9.17 5.05 -1.06
N GLN A 175 -8.87 4.96 -2.36
CA GLN A 175 -7.50 5.18 -2.84
C GLN A 175 -7.02 6.61 -2.57
N ILE A 176 -7.89 7.61 -2.80
CA ILE A 176 -7.57 9.02 -2.56
C ILE A 176 -7.34 9.29 -1.07
N LEU A 177 -8.27 8.88 -0.20
CA LEU A 177 -8.18 9.13 1.24
C LEU A 177 -6.97 8.42 1.85
N ASN A 178 -6.68 7.19 1.43
CA ASN A 178 -5.48 6.49 1.86
C ASN A 178 -4.20 7.22 1.43
N LEU A 179 -4.14 7.75 0.20
CA LEU A 179 -2.96 8.45 -0.29
C LEU A 179 -2.70 9.73 0.52
N ILE A 180 -3.77 10.48 0.82
CA ILE A 180 -3.72 11.68 1.65
C ILE A 180 -3.24 11.30 3.06
N GLY A 181 -3.90 10.34 3.71
CA GLY A 181 -3.58 9.93 5.07
C GLY A 181 -2.14 9.42 5.19
N GLN A 182 -1.68 8.62 4.23
CA GLN A 182 -0.31 8.11 4.20
C GLN A 182 0.69 9.25 3.95
N THR A 183 0.43 10.16 3.01
CA THR A 183 1.35 11.27 2.75
C THR A 183 1.46 12.20 3.97
N ILE A 184 0.33 12.53 4.62
CA ILE A 184 0.34 13.30 5.89
C ILE A 184 1.11 12.55 6.97
N THR A 185 0.86 11.25 7.14
CA THR A 185 1.58 10.42 8.12
C THR A 185 3.09 10.44 7.87
N ALA A 186 3.53 10.37 6.61
CA ALA A 186 4.94 10.47 6.25
C ALA A 186 5.56 11.81 6.67
N HIS A 187 4.83 12.92 6.52
CA HIS A 187 5.28 14.24 6.98
C HIS A 187 5.32 14.33 8.51
N LEU A 188 4.35 13.76 9.22
CA LEU A 188 4.35 13.69 10.68
C LEU A 188 5.56 12.89 11.19
N LEU A 189 5.88 11.76 10.55
CA LEU A 189 7.03 10.92 10.89
C LEU A 189 8.37 11.63 10.71
N LYS A 190 8.48 12.64 9.84
CA LYS A 190 9.71 13.43 9.69
C LYS A 190 9.97 14.38 10.85
N ARG A 191 8.92 14.80 11.55
CA ARG A 191 9.00 15.80 12.62
C ARG A 191 9.35 15.19 13.97
N THR A 192 9.07 13.90 14.15
CA THR A 192 9.45 13.10 15.32
C THR A 192 10.86 12.54 15.14
#